data_AF-A0A067D8I7-F1
#
_entry.id   AF-A0A067D8I7-F1
#
_cell.length_a   1.000
_cell.length_b   1.000
_cell.length_c   1.000
_cell.angle_alpha   90.00
_cell.angle_beta   90.00
_cell.angle_gamma   90.00
#
_symmetry.space_group_name_H-M   'P 1'
#
loop_
_entity.id
_entity.type
_entity.pdbx_description
1 polymer ?
#
loop_
_entity_poly.entity_id
_entity_poly.type
_entity_poly.pdbx_seq_one_letter_code
_entity_poly.pdbx_strand_id
1 'polypeptide(L)'
;MEVKSYQSQAESLLKEYILADPFVPYTSIAGSIFACKTVYDLAQLISAVHFKCYSSFSSIQRVEWSNRAISTVHAIFVSAMSLYFVFWSDIRVCT
;
A
#
# COMPACT_ATOMS: atom_id res chain seq x y z
N MET A 1 1.05 -31.58 17.91
CA MET A 1 0.00 -30.92 18.72
C MET A 1 -0.10 -29.44 18.39
N GLU A 2 1.02 -28.78 18.09
CA GLU A 2 1.10 -27.34 17.83
C GLU A 2 0.40 -26.86 16.56
N VAL A 3 0.52 -27.59 15.43
CA VAL A 3 -0.15 -27.22 14.16
C VAL A 3 -1.68 -27.11 14.33
N LYS A 4 -2.29 -27.98 15.14
CA LYS A 4 -3.74 -27.92 15.43
C LYS A 4 -4.11 -26.73 16.31
N SER A 5 -3.21 -26.31 17.20
CA SER A 5 -3.39 -25.12 18.04
C SER A 5 -3.33 -23.84 17.19
N TYR A 6 -2.33 -23.71 16.30
CA TYR A 6 -2.25 -22.59 15.35
C TYR A 6 -3.47 -22.52 14.44
N GLN A 7 -3.92 -23.67 13.92
CA GLN A 7 -5.12 -23.73 13.10
C GLN A 7 -6.37 -23.28 13.89
N SER A 8 -6.53 -23.72 15.15
CA SER A 8 -7.65 -23.29 16.00
C SER A 8 -7.63 -21.79 16.32
N GLN A 9 -6.44 -21.21 16.50
CA GLN A 9 -6.25 -19.79 16.79
C GLN A 9 -6.52 -18.94 15.54
N ALA A 10 -6.07 -19.39 14.36
CA ALA A 10 -6.38 -18.73 13.10
C ALA A 10 -7.88 -18.74 12.81
N GLU A 11 -8.58 -19.84 13.10
CA GLU A 11 -10.03 -19.91 12.94
C GLU A 11 -10.79 -18.98 13.91
N SER A 12 -10.32 -18.82 15.16
CA SER A 12 -10.94 -17.87 16.09
C SER A 12 -10.74 -16.42 15.64
N LEU A 13 -9.55 -16.07 15.15
CA LEU A 13 -9.27 -14.73 14.63
C LEU A 13 -10.05 -14.44 13.35
N LEU A 14 -10.19 -15.44 12.47
CA LEU A 14 -10.98 -15.32 11.25
C LEU A 14 -12.47 -15.15 11.56
N LYS A 15 -12.99 -15.83 12.59
CA LYS A 15 -14.35 -15.61 13.09
C LYS A 15 -14.52 -14.22 13.68
N GLU A 16 -13.61 -13.75 14.51
CA GLU A 16 -13.66 -12.36 15.00
C GLU A 16 -13.51 -11.33 13.88
N TYR A 17 -12.69 -11.58 12.86
CA TYR A 17 -12.54 -10.67 11.72
C TYR A 17 -13.76 -10.65 10.79
N ILE A 18 -14.43 -11.81 10.60
CA ILE A 18 -15.70 -11.89 9.85
C ILE A 18 -16.85 -11.26 10.67
N LEU A 19 -16.81 -11.40 11.99
CA LEU A 19 -17.79 -10.81 12.90
C LEU A 19 -17.52 -9.32 13.17
N ALA A 20 -16.26 -8.89 13.02
CA ALA A 20 -15.87 -7.50 13.00
C ALA A 20 -16.56 -6.85 11.80
N ASP A 21 -17.35 -5.85 12.14
CA ASP A 21 -18.31 -5.16 11.31
C ASP A 21 -17.90 -5.07 9.83
N PRO A 22 -18.76 -5.43 8.85
CA PRO A 22 -18.46 -5.33 7.41
C PRO A 22 -17.96 -3.94 6.98
N PHE A 23 -18.10 -2.93 7.83
CA PHE A 23 -17.45 -1.64 7.74
C PHE A 23 -15.92 -1.68 7.64
N VAL A 24 -15.21 -2.63 8.26
CA VAL A 24 -13.73 -2.69 8.22
C VAL A 24 -13.18 -2.92 6.81
N PRO A 25 -13.60 -3.95 6.05
CA PRO A 25 -13.15 -4.10 4.66
C PRO A 25 -13.65 -2.95 3.77
N TYR A 26 -14.86 -2.42 4.00
CA TYR A 26 -15.39 -1.30 3.22
C TYR A 26 -14.58 0.00 3.41
N THR A 27 -14.24 0.35 4.65
CA THR A 27 -13.40 1.51 4.96
C THR A 27 -11.98 1.32 4.48
N SER A 28 -11.45 0.09 4.49
CA SER A 28 -10.14 -0.23 3.91
C SER A 28 -10.11 0.00 2.40
N ILE A 29 -11.15 -0.41 1.67
CA ILE A 29 -11.28 -0.15 0.22
C ILE A 29 -11.38 1.35 -0.06
N ALA A 30 -12.26 2.06 0.66
CA ALA A 30 -12.43 3.50 0.49
C ALA A 30 -11.14 4.27 0.83
N GLY A 31 -10.47 3.89 1.92
CA GLY A 31 -9.19 4.47 2.33
C GLY A 31 -8.08 4.23 1.29
N SER A 32 -8.02 3.03 0.71
CA SER A 32 -7.05 2.69 -0.34
C SER A 32 -7.28 3.51 -1.61
N ILE A 33 -8.53 3.70 -2.04
CA ILE A 33 -8.87 4.54 -3.20
C ILE A 33 -8.45 5.99 -2.94
N PHE A 34 -8.75 6.52 -1.76
CA PHE A 34 -8.37 7.88 -1.38
C PHE A 34 -6.85 8.04 -1.32
N ALA A 35 -6.14 7.09 -0.72
CA ALA A 35 -4.67 7.09 -0.69
C ALA A 35 -4.07 7.04 -2.11
N CYS A 36 -4.60 6.23 -3.00
CA CYS A 36 -4.16 6.21 -4.40
C CYS A 36 -4.38 7.57 -5.10
N LYS A 37 -5.52 8.22 -4.86
CA LYS A 37 -5.82 9.56 -5.40
C LYS A 37 -4.84 10.62 -4.88
N THR A 38 -4.57 10.65 -3.58
CA THR A 38 -3.65 11.63 -2.99
C THR A 38 -2.22 11.41 -3.47
N VAL A 39 -1.78 10.16 -3.60
CA VAL A 39 -0.47 9.81 -4.17
C VAL A 39 -0.37 10.25 -5.63
N TYR A 40 -1.43 10.07 -6.43
CA TYR A 40 -1.48 10.55 -7.81
C TYR A 40 -1.26 12.06 -7.88
N ASP A 41 -2.02 12.82 -7.10
CA ASP A 41 -1.95 14.28 -7.10
C ASP A 41 -0.60 14.77 -6.55
N LEU A 42 -0.05 14.10 -5.53
CA LEU A 42 1.27 14.40 -4.97
C LEU A 42 2.39 14.11 -5.97
N ALA A 43 2.32 13.00 -6.71
CA ALA A 43 3.30 12.68 -7.76
C ALA A 43 3.30 13.72 -8.88
N GLN A 44 2.11 14.25 -9.24
CA GLN A 44 2.00 15.36 -10.18
C GLN A 44 2.58 16.67 -9.62
N LEU A 45 2.31 16.98 -8.35
CA LEU A 45 2.85 18.16 -7.67
C LEU A 45 4.37 18.10 -7.57
N ILE A 46 4.93 16.97 -7.12
CA ILE A 46 6.37 16.73 -7.05
C ILE A 46 6.99 16.87 -8.44
N SER A 47 6.37 16.30 -9.47
CA SER A 47 6.85 16.44 -10.85
C SER A 47 6.81 17.89 -11.33
N ALA A 48 5.75 18.65 -10.99
CA ALA A 48 5.64 20.06 -11.35
C ALA A 48 6.66 20.96 -10.62
N VAL A 49 6.98 20.66 -9.37
CA VAL A 49 7.90 21.46 -8.54
C VAL A 49 9.37 21.10 -8.80
N HIS A 50 9.71 19.81 -8.89
CA HIS A 50 11.09 19.36 -9.05
C HIS A 50 11.56 19.22 -10.50
N PHE A 51 10.65 18.95 -11.45
CA PHE A 51 11.01 18.80 -12.86
C PHE A 51 10.51 19.98 -13.69
N LYS A 52 11.39 20.94 -13.96
CA LYS A 52 11.14 22.06 -14.87
C LYS A 52 10.79 21.62 -16.31
N CYS A 53 11.13 20.37 -16.67
CA CYS A 53 10.74 19.75 -17.94
C CYS A 53 9.24 19.37 -17.98
N TYR A 54 8.61 19.16 -16.82
CA TYR A 54 7.21 18.77 -16.71
C TYR A 54 6.25 19.84 -17.22
N SER A 55 6.59 21.14 -17.09
CA SER A 55 5.82 22.25 -17.65
C SER A 55 5.95 22.38 -19.17
N SER A 56 6.92 21.72 -19.78
CA SER A 56 7.15 21.71 -21.23
C SER A 56 6.47 20.54 -21.95
N PHE A 57 5.89 19.58 -21.21
CA PHE A 57 5.27 18.40 -21.80
C PHE A 57 3.84 18.66 -22.26
N SER A 58 3.48 18.06 -23.40
CA SER A 58 2.10 17.96 -23.86
C SER A 58 1.25 17.14 -22.87
N SER A 59 -0.08 17.31 -22.91
CA SER A 59 -1.01 16.62 -22.00
C SER A 59 -0.83 15.10 -21.98
N ILE A 60 -0.53 14.49 -23.13
CA ILE A 60 -0.31 13.04 -23.28
C ILE A 60 0.98 12.58 -22.59
N GLN A 61 2.10 13.28 -22.83
CA GLN A 61 3.37 12.96 -22.18
C GLN A 61 3.30 13.15 -20.66
N ARG A 62 2.48 14.11 -20.21
CA ARG A 62 2.26 14.36 -18.79
C ARG A 62 1.51 13.22 -18.10
N VAL A 63 0.53 12.61 -18.78
CA VAL A 63 -0.17 11.41 -18.31
C VAL A 63 0.76 10.21 -18.26
N GLU A 64 1.56 9.99 -19.31
CA GLU A 64 2.52 8.88 -19.35
C GLU A 64 3.58 9.00 -18.24
N TRP A 65 4.12 10.20 -18.04
CA TRP A 65 5.05 10.49 -16.94
C TRP A 65 4.41 10.21 -15.58
N SER A 66 3.18 10.70 -15.36
CA SER A 66 2.45 10.46 -14.11
C SER A 66 2.25 8.96 -13.86
N ASN A 67 1.88 8.20 -14.89
CA ASN A 67 1.68 6.76 -14.77
C ASN A 67 3.00 6.03 -14.43
N ARG A 68 4.11 6.43 -15.05
CA ARG A 68 5.44 5.89 -14.74
C ARG A 68 5.87 6.21 -13.31
N ALA A 69 5.62 7.43 -12.83
CA ALA A 69 5.92 7.85 -11.47
C ALA A 69 5.10 7.09 -10.41
N ILE A 70 3.83 6.78 -10.70
CA ILE A 70 2.99 5.99 -9.78
C ILE A 70 3.50 4.55 -9.68
N SER A 71 3.85 3.93 -10.80
CA SER A 71 4.40 2.56 -10.79
C SER A 71 5.72 2.47 -10.02
N THR A 72 6.59 3.48 -10.10
CA THR A 72 7.84 3.50 -9.32
C THR A 72 7.56 3.69 -7.82
N VAL A 73 6.66 4.61 -7.45
CA VAL A 73 6.24 4.79 -6.06
C VAL A 73 5.61 3.51 -5.50
N HIS A 74 4.74 2.86 -6.28
CA HIS A 74 4.12 1.59 -5.91
C HIS A 74 5.19 0.49 -5.68
N ALA A 75 6.16 0.36 -6.59
CA ALA A 75 7.24 -0.63 -6.44
C ALA A 75 8.11 -0.37 -5.19
N ILE A 76 8.43 0.90 -4.90
CA ILE A 76 9.17 1.29 -3.69
C ILE A 76 8.35 0.96 -2.45
N PHE A 77 7.04 1.27 -2.45
CA PHE A 77 6.14 0.95 -1.34
C PHE A 77 6.09 -0.55 -1.07
N VAL A 78 5.87 -1.38 -2.09
CA VAL A 78 5.84 -2.85 -1.95
C VAL A 78 7.18 -3.38 -1.45
N SER A 79 8.29 -2.85 -1.96
CA SER A 79 9.64 -3.22 -1.51
C SER A 79 9.86 -2.85 -0.04
N ALA A 80 9.47 -1.64 0.38
CA ALA A 80 9.58 -1.19 1.76
C ALA A 80 8.69 -2.01 2.71
N MET A 81 7.46 -2.32 2.29
CA MET A 81 6.56 -3.20 3.06
C MET A 81 7.15 -4.62 3.18
N SER A 82 7.72 -5.16 2.10
CA SER A 82 8.39 -6.47 2.12
C SER A 82 9.57 -6.48 3.09
N LEU A 83 10.45 -5.48 3.01
CA LEU A 83 11.56 -5.33 3.95
C LEU A 83 11.05 -5.18 5.39
N TYR A 84 10.02 -4.36 5.60
CA TYR A 84 9.40 -4.20 6.92
C TYR A 84 8.90 -5.54 7.45
N PHE A 85 8.17 -6.32 6.65
CA PHE A 85 7.70 -7.65 7.08
C PHE A 85 8.83 -8.61 7.41
N VAL A 86 9.90 -8.63 6.61
CA VAL A 86 11.07 -9.49 6.85
C VAL A 86 11.75 -9.11 8.17
N PHE A 87 12.08 -7.84 8.39
CA PHE A 87 12.78 -7.40 9.60
C PHE A 87 11.90 -7.41 10.85
N TRP A 88 10.62 -7.08 10.71
CA TRP A 88 9.68 -7.03 11.84
C TRP A 88 9.24 -8.42 12.31
N SER A 89 9.17 -9.39 11.41
CA SER A 89 8.90 -10.79 11.78
C SER A 89 10.07 -11.40 12.55
N ASP A 90 11.31 -11.03 12.20
CA ASP A 90 12.52 -11.49 12.89
C ASP A 90 12.64 -10.95 14.32
N ILE A 91 12.28 -9.67 14.55
CA ILE A 91 12.34 -9.01 15.87
C ILE A 91 11.38 -9.64 16.90
N ARG A 92 10.36 -10.41 16.49
CA ARG A 92 9.39 -11.06 17.40
C ARG A 92 9.54 -12.58 17.56
N VAL A 93 10.57 -13.21 16.99
CA VAL A 93 10.80 -14.67 17.08
C VAL A 93 11.87 -15.07 18.12
N CYS A 94 12.51 -14.11 18.80
CA CYS A 94 13.56 -14.37 19.80
C CYS A 94 13.26 -13.81 21.21
N THR A 95 12.01 -13.76 21.67
CA THR A 95 11.66 -13.51 23.08
C THR A 95 10.54 -14.45 23.50
#